data_AF-A0A972HYY0-F1
#
_entry.id   AF-A0A972HYY0-F1
#
_cell.length_a   1.000
_cell.length_b   1.000
_cell.length_c   1.000
_cell.angle_alpha   90.00
_cell.angle_beta   90.00
_cell.angle_gamma   90.00
#
_symmetry.space_group_name_H-M   'P 1'
#
loop_
_entity.id
_entity.type
_entity.pdbx_description
1 polymer ?
#
loop_
_entity_poly.entity_id
_entity_poly.type
_entity_poly.pdbx_seq_one_letter_code
_entity_poly.pdbx_strand_id
1 'polypeptide(L)'
;MFVYNADVVLGSNNHLQELYMTKWKEFMSKNVSWDEIDNKWIIKYKEEDRPTSLIKHIKWLEEIGFKNVDVVWKYYNYAVYGGYR
;
A
#
# COMPACT_ATOMS: atom_id res chain seq x y z
N MET A 1 8.49 -20.34 9.88
CA MET A 1 7.16 -19.85 9.49
C MET A 1 7.32 -18.78 8.41
N PHE A 2 6.63 -18.92 7.27
CA PHE A 2 6.59 -17.90 6.22
C PHE A 2 5.44 -16.92 6.51
N VAL A 3 5.65 -15.63 6.24
CA VAL A 3 4.62 -14.59 6.32
C VAL A 3 4.72 -13.71 5.08
N TYR A 4 3.58 -13.44 4.46
CA TYR A 4 3.42 -12.43 3.42
C TYR A 4 2.29 -11.48 3.83
N ASN A 5 2.57 -10.18 3.79
CA ASN A 5 1.58 -9.14 3.97
C ASN A 5 1.24 -8.52 2.61
N ALA A 6 -0.04 -8.25 2.39
CA ALA A 6 -0.55 -7.53 1.22
C ALA A 6 -1.15 -6.22 1.72
N ASP A 7 -0.52 -5.09 1.41
CA ASP A 7 -0.83 -3.83 2.06
C ASP A 7 -0.77 -2.64 1.09
N VAL A 8 -1.40 -1.54 1.53
CA VAL A 8 -1.35 -0.24 0.87
C VAL A 8 -0.17 0.56 1.43
N VAL A 9 0.76 0.96 0.56
CA VAL A 9 2.00 1.64 0.94
C VAL A 9 2.08 3.04 0.37
N LEU A 10 2.76 3.92 1.11
CA LEU A 10 3.04 5.29 0.69
C LEU A 10 4.09 5.34 -0.44
N GLY A 11 3.92 6.30 -1.35
CA GLY A 11 4.94 6.73 -2.30
C GLY A 11 6.16 7.27 -1.57
N SER A 12 7.34 7.14 -2.20
CA SER A 12 8.60 7.65 -1.62
C SER A 12 8.71 9.18 -1.67
N ASN A 13 7.81 9.85 -2.40
CA ASN A 13 7.67 11.30 -2.45
C ASN A 13 6.23 11.67 -2.84
N ASN A 14 5.90 12.96 -2.75
CA ASN A 14 4.55 13.48 -3.04
C ASN A 14 4.10 13.19 -4.47
N HIS A 15 4.99 13.33 -5.46
CA HIS A 15 4.67 13.08 -6.86
C HIS A 15 4.24 11.62 -7.10
N LEU A 16 4.97 10.66 -6.53
CA LEU A 16 4.61 9.25 -6.61
C LEU A 16 3.36 8.94 -5.80
N GLN A 17 3.17 9.57 -4.64
CA GLN A 17 1.95 9.40 -3.86
C GLN A 17 0.72 9.87 -4.65
N GLU A 18 0.79 11.03 -5.30
CA GLU A 18 -0.26 11.53 -6.17
C GLU A 18 -0.54 10.58 -7.33
N LEU A 19 0.51 10.09 -8.00
CA LEU A 19 0.37 9.09 -9.06
C LEU A 19 -0.33 7.83 -8.57
N TYR A 20 0.03 7.33 -7.38
CA TYR A 20 -0.57 6.12 -6.81
C TYR A 20 -2.05 6.34 -6.50
N MET A 21 -2.40 7.47 -5.88
CA MET A 21 -3.78 7.81 -5.58
C MET A 21 -4.60 7.95 -6.86
N THR A 22 -4.05 8.59 -7.91
CA THR A 22 -4.72 8.69 -9.21
C THR A 22 -4.98 7.32 -9.81
N LYS A 23 -3.98 6.43 -9.84
CA LYS A 23 -4.13 5.07 -10.38
C LYS A 23 -5.13 4.24 -9.60
N TRP A 24 -5.18 4.42 -8.29
CA TRP A 24 -6.19 3.77 -7.45
C TRP A 24 -7.61 4.29 -7.76
N LYS A 25 -7.80 5.61 -7.87
CA LYS A 25 -9.09 6.18 -8.26
C LYS A 25 -9.53 5.73 -9.66
N GLU A 26 -8.61 5.69 -10.64
CA GLU A 26 -8.87 5.14 -11.98
C GLU A 26 -9.28 3.66 -11.95
N PHE A 27 -8.72 2.87 -11.03
CA PHE A 27 -9.14 1.48 -10.86
C PHE A 27 -10.56 1.39 -10.27
N MET A 28 -10.85 2.17 -9.22
CA MET A 28 -12.18 2.22 -8.60
C MET A 28 -13.24 2.71 -9.59
N SER A 29 -12.91 3.67 -10.46
CA SER A 29 -13.85 4.29 -11.39
C SER A 29 -14.39 3.34 -12.45
N LYS A 30 -13.80 2.15 -12.60
CA LYS A 30 -14.33 1.07 -13.43
C LYS A 30 -15.67 0.53 -12.92
N ASN A 31 -15.96 0.66 -11.63
CA ASN A 31 -17.16 0.11 -10.99
C ASN A 31 -17.88 1.09 -10.07
N VAL A 32 -17.29 2.24 -9.75
CA VAL A 32 -17.81 3.25 -8.80
C VAL A 32 -17.76 4.63 -9.45
N SER A 33 -18.73 5.52 -9.19
CA SER A 33 -18.69 6.88 -9.72
C SER A 33 -17.53 7.68 -9.11
N TRP A 34 -16.98 8.65 -9.88
CA TRP A 34 -15.95 9.55 -9.36
C TRP A 34 -16.40 10.35 -8.14
N ASP A 35 -17.67 10.75 -8.11
CA ASP A 35 -18.26 11.45 -6.96
C ASP A 35 -18.25 10.59 -5.69
N GLU A 36 -18.67 9.33 -5.79
CA GLU A 36 -18.63 8.42 -4.63
C GLU A 36 -17.18 8.10 -4.22
N ILE A 37 -16.26 7.99 -5.18
CA ILE A 37 -14.83 7.78 -4.87
C ILE A 37 -14.29 8.91 -4.00
N ASP A 38 -14.49 10.16 -4.43
CA ASP A 38 -13.90 11.32 -3.75
C ASP A 38 -14.60 11.67 -2.44
N ASN A 39 -15.93 11.54 -2.40
CA ASN A 39 -16.75 11.97 -1.26
C ASN A 39 -17.04 10.88 -0.23
N LYS A 40 -16.63 9.63 -0.48
CA LYS A 40 -16.85 8.51 0.45
C LYS A 40 -15.63 7.63 0.60
N TRP A 41 -15.15 7.01 -0.47
CA TRP A 41 -14.07 6.00 -0.38
C TRP A 41 -12.74 6.59 0.06
N ILE A 42 -12.33 7.72 -0.53
CA ILE A 42 -11.06 8.37 -0.19
C ILE A 42 -11.09 9.03 1.19
N ILE A 43 -12.24 9.55 1.61
CA ILE A 43 -12.42 10.09 2.96
C ILE A 43 -12.26 8.98 3.98
N LYS A 44 -12.99 7.87 3.82
CA LYS A 44 -12.92 6.71 4.70
C LYS A 44 -11.51 6.15 4.81
N TYR A 45 -10.80 5.99 3.68
CA TYR A 45 -9.39 5.59 3.67
C TYR A 45 -8.51 6.51 4.54
N LYS A 46 -8.68 7.84 4.44
CA LYS A 46 -7.90 8.78 5.25
C LYS A 46 -8.25 8.72 6.74
N GLU A 47 -9.49 8.37 7.08
CA GLU A 47 -9.94 8.26 8.47
C GLU A 47 -9.42 6.98 9.13
N GLU A 48 -9.60 5.84 8.45
CA GLU A 48 -9.35 4.51 8.99
C GLU A 48 -7.91 4.03 8.82
N ASP A 49 -7.26 4.34 7.69
CA ASP A 49 -5.95 3.78 7.37
C ASP A 49 -4.78 4.69 7.79
N ARG A 50 -3.67 4.06 8.18
CA ARG A 50 -2.39 4.71 8.53
C ARG A 50 -1.23 4.01 7.80
N PRO A 51 -1.17 4.12 6.46
CA PRO A 51 -0.13 3.45 5.69
C PRO A 51 1.25 4.02 5.99
N THR A 52 2.28 3.20 5.78
CA THR A 52 3.67 3.63 5.82
C THR A 52 4.38 3.30 4.52
N SER A 53 5.65 3.67 4.39
CA SER A 53 6.43 3.31 3.19
C SER A 53 6.78 1.83 3.19
N LEU A 54 6.83 1.22 2.01
CA LEU A 54 7.25 -0.18 1.85
C LEU A 54 8.59 -0.48 2.52
N ILE A 55 9.54 0.44 2.42
CA ILE A 55 10.86 0.32 3.04
C ILE A 55 10.76 0.23 4.57
N LYS A 56 9.85 0.97 5.20
CA LYS A 56 9.62 0.87 6.66
C LYS A 56 9.04 -0.48 7.04
N HIS A 57 8.07 -1.00 6.28
CA HIS A 57 7.52 -2.32 6.52
C HIS A 57 8.59 -3.44 6.43
N ILE A 58 9.42 -3.41 5.38
CA ILE A 58 10.53 -4.37 5.21
C ILE A 58 11.47 -4.30 6.42
N LYS A 59 11.88 -3.09 6.80
CA LYS A 59 12.77 -2.87 7.94
C LYS A 59 12.17 -3.41 9.25
N TRP A 60 10.88 -3.20 9.50
CA TRP A 60 10.22 -3.75 10.68
C TRP A 60 10.26 -5.29 10.72
N LEU A 61 10.02 -5.95 9.58
CA LEU A 61 10.10 -7.42 9.52
C LEU A 61 11.51 -7.92 9.83
N GLU A 62 12.54 -7.26 9.29
CA GLU A 62 13.94 -7.57 9.58
C GLU A 62 14.27 -7.34 11.06
N GLU A 63 13.84 -6.21 11.64
CA GLU A 63 14.08 -5.85 13.04
C GLU A 63 13.46 -6.85 14.02
N ILE A 64 12.29 -7.43 13.70
CA ILE A 64 11.67 -8.47 14.52
C ILE A 64 12.20 -9.88 14.20
N GLY A 65 13.21 -10.01 13.34
CA GLY A 65 13.95 -11.26 13.12
C GLY A 65 13.47 -12.12 11.96
N PHE A 66 12.62 -11.62 11.06
CA PHE A 66 12.40 -12.30 9.78
C PHE A 66 13.65 -12.19 8.91
N LYS A 67 13.92 -13.26 8.16
CA LYS A 67 15.04 -13.40 7.24
C LYS A 67 14.52 -13.47 5.81
N ASN A 68 15.39 -13.07 4.87
CA ASN A 68 15.10 -13.06 3.44
C ASN A 68 13.79 -12.33 3.13
N VAL A 69 13.61 -11.16 3.75
CA VAL A 69 12.46 -10.30 3.49
C VAL A 69 12.59 -9.76 2.07
N ASP A 70 11.56 -9.98 1.26
CA ASP A 70 11.54 -9.56 -0.14
C ASP A 70 10.15 -9.06 -0.55
N VAL A 71 10.09 -8.38 -1.69
CA VAL A 71 8.87 -7.86 -2.30
C VAL A 71 8.50 -8.76 -3.48
N VAL A 72 7.56 -9.67 -3.26
CA VAL A 72 7.13 -10.62 -4.29
C VAL A 72 6.25 -9.97 -5.36
N TRP A 73 5.61 -8.84 -5.05
CA TRP A 73 4.84 -8.07 -6.02
C TRP A 73 4.64 -6.62 -5.58
N LYS A 74 4.60 -5.69 -6.55
CA LYS A 74 4.24 -4.30 -6.33
C LYS A 74 3.53 -3.71 -7.53
N TYR A 75 2.45 -2.98 -7.29
CA TYR A 75 1.76 -2.16 -8.29
C TYR A 75 1.24 -0.87 -7.66
N TYR A 76 1.89 0.25 -7.97
CA TYR A 76 1.63 1.56 -7.35
C TYR A 76 1.58 1.50 -5.82
N ASN A 77 0.47 1.85 -5.18
CA ASN A 77 0.30 1.79 -3.73
C ASN A 77 0.06 0.37 -3.19
N TYR A 78 -0.14 -0.66 -4.01
CA TYR A 78 -0.27 -2.02 -3.51
C TYR A 78 1.06 -2.76 -3.54
N ALA A 79 1.38 -3.46 -2.45
CA ALA A 79 2.57 -4.29 -2.36
C ALA A 79 2.30 -5.59 -1.60
N VAL A 80 2.94 -6.67 -2.05
CA VAL A 80 3.04 -7.93 -1.31
C VAL A 80 4.49 -8.16 -0.96
N TYR A 81 4.77 -8.27 0.32
CA TYR A 81 6.11 -8.41 0.87
C TYR A 81 6.12 -9.33 2.07
N GLY A 82 7.25 -9.96 2.36
CA GLY A 82 7.29 -10.99 3.38
C GLY A 82 8.62 -11.70 3.44
N GLY A 83 8.74 -12.62 4.40
CA GLY A 83 9.95 -13.40 4.63
C GLY A 83 9.65 -14.61 5.50
N TYR A 84 10.68 -15.22 6.07
CA TYR A 84 10.52 -16.34 7.00
C TYR A 84 11.25 -16.14 8.31
N ARG A 85 10.71 -16.71 9.39
CA ARG A 85 11.32 -16.74 10.72
C ARG A 85 11.23 -18.12 11.34
#